data_AF-A0A2U1LC52-F1
#
_entry.id   AF-A0A2U1LC52-F1
#
_cell.length_a   1.000
_cell.length_b   1.000
_cell.length_c   1.000
_cell.angle_alpha   90.00
_cell.angle_beta   90.00
_cell.angle_gamma   90.00
#
_symmetry.space_group_name_H-M   'P 1'
#
loop_
_entity.id
_entity.type
_entity.pdbx_description
1 polymer ?
#
loop_
_entity_poly.entity_id
_entity_poly.type
_entity_poly.pdbx_seq_one_letter_code
_entity_poly.pdbx_strand_id
1 'polypeptide(L)'
;MALSKEEINKYFHLPIDHAAKELKVGLTILKKRCRDLGFKRWPHRKLNSLNLLISTLQDDNEGATVDDYTEVIITRLKEERRRVQENPDYKFALSTKKLRRQNFKAIYKRKKELNLALATTFEARPLESITKEEIVQYFHLPISEAASKLNVGLSVFKKCCRDMGFKRWPNRTLNSLDSLVNTLQAENGGATVDNHTKQIITSLKEEKMRIQEDPDYKLTPTKKKIRQRNFKARYKRRKHLNLDATTPLDVIYPTDNTDSEEIDGDYGSDNDSLE
;
A
#
# COMPACT_ATOMS: atom_id res chain seq x y z
N MET A 1 28.83 6.05 -11.02
CA MET A 1 29.33 5.96 -9.63
C MET A 1 28.59 4.84 -8.92
N ALA A 2 29.33 3.88 -8.36
CA ALA A 2 28.72 2.77 -7.65
C ALA A 2 28.68 3.10 -6.15
N LEU A 3 27.48 3.28 -5.58
CA LEU A 3 27.31 3.56 -4.15
C LEU A 3 27.96 2.44 -3.32
N SER A 4 28.79 2.82 -2.36
CA SER A 4 29.40 1.90 -1.39
C SER A 4 28.41 1.51 -0.30
N LYS A 5 28.72 0.45 0.44
CA LYS A 5 27.88 0.00 1.56
C LYS A 5 27.86 1.05 2.67
N GLU A 6 29.00 1.69 2.91
CA GLU A 6 29.24 2.69 3.95
C GLU A 6 28.43 3.96 3.70
N GLU A 7 28.36 4.41 2.44
CA GLU A 7 27.51 5.54 2.05
C GLU A 7 26.03 5.25 2.27
N ILE A 8 25.56 4.07 1.88
CA ILE A 8 24.14 3.68 2.02
C ILE A 8 23.78 3.49 3.50
N ASN A 9 24.70 2.95 4.31
CA ASN A 9 24.52 2.68 5.73
C ASN A 9 24.09 3.94 6.51
N LYS A 10 24.66 5.10 6.17
CA LYS A 10 24.30 6.39 6.79
C LYS A 10 22.80 6.69 6.71
N TYR A 11 22.10 6.19 5.70
CA TYR A 11 20.68 6.47 5.45
C TYR A 11 19.73 5.38 5.97
N PHE A 12 20.22 4.32 6.62
CA PHE A 12 19.35 3.25 7.14
C PHE A 12 18.33 3.70 8.19
N HIS A 13 18.54 4.86 8.80
CA HIS A 13 17.60 5.50 9.71
C HIS A 13 16.38 6.11 8.98
N LEU A 14 16.39 6.19 7.65
CA LEU A 14 15.30 6.70 6.84
C LEU A 14 14.56 5.58 6.07
N PRO A 15 13.28 5.79 5.71
CA PRO A 15 12.63 5.01 4.68
C PRO A 15 13.43 5.00 3.36
N ILE A 16 13.38 3.89 2.61
CA ILE A 16 14.20 3.71 1.40
C ILE A 16 13.88 4.75 0.31
N ASP A 17 12.63 5.20 0.25
CA ASP A 17 12.15 6.26 -0.62
C ASP A 17 12.80 7.62 -0.28
N HIS A 18 12.90 7.96 1.00
CA HIS A 18 13.62 9.15 1.44
C HIS A 18 15.13 9.01 1.22
N ALA A 19 15.71 7.86 1.56
CA ALA A 19 17.13 7.60 1.31
C ALA A 19 17.50 7.73 -0.18
N ALA A 20 16.63 7.25 -1.09
CA ALA A 20 16.83 7.38 -2.53
C ALA A 20 16.85 8.85 -2.99
N LYS A 21 15.96 9.68 -2.44
CA LYS A 21 15.92 11.12 -2.71
C LYS A 21 17.19 11.82 -2.24
N GLU A 22 17.60 11.55 -1.00
CA GLU A 22 18.83 12.12 -0.41
C GLU A 22 20.09 11.72 -1.19
N LEU A 23 20.16 10.45 -1.60
CA LEU A 23 21.25 9.93 -2.43
C LEU A 23 21.16 10.36 -3.91
N LYS A 24 20.10 11.06 -4.31
CA LYS A 24 19.80 11.48 -5.69
C LYS A 24 19.87 10.31 -6.69
N VAL A 25 19.39 9.14 -6.28
CA VAL A 25 19.31 7.93 -7.12
C VAL A 25 17.87 7.46 -7.25
N GLY A 26 17.54 6.86 -8.40
CA GLY A 26 16.23 6.23 -8.57
C GLY A 26 16.01 5.09 -7.57
N LEU A 27 14.81 4.99 -6.98
CA LEU A 27 14.47 3.97 -5.99
C LEU A 27 14.78 2.53 -6.47
N THR A 28 14.50 2.24 -7.74
CA THR A 28 14.78 0.93 -8.35
C THR A 28 16.28 0.66 -8.48
N ILE A 29 17.06 1.68 -8.80
CA ILE A 29 18.52 1.61 -8.90
C ILE A 29 19.11 1.37 -7.50
N LEU A 30 18.63 2.10 -6.48
CA LEU A 30 19.03 1.88 -5.10
C LEU A 30 18.70 0.45 -4.65
N LYS A 31 17.44 0.00 -4.84
CA LYS A 31 17.04 -1.39 -4.51
C LYS A 31 17.91 -2.44 -5.20
N LYS A 32 18.27 -2.24 -6.48
CA LYS A 32 19.16 -3.14 -7.21
C LYS A 32 20.56 -3.15 -6.57
N ARG A 33 21.13 -1.97 -6.36
CA ARG A 33 22.45 -1.82 -5.72
C ARG A 33 22.50 -2.45 -4.32
N CYS A 34 21.43 -2.32 -3.55
CA CYS A 34 21.29 -2.96 -2.24
C CYS A 34 21.40 -4.49 -2.30
N ARG A 35 20.76 -5.11 -3.30
CA ARG A 35 20.83 -6.56 -3.53
C ARG A 35 22.22 -6.99 -3.97
N ASP A 36 22.87 -6.19 -4.83
CA ASP A 36 24.24 -6.45 -5.30
C ASP A 36 25.26 -6.43 -4.14
N LEU A 37 25.03 -5.57 -3.15
CA LEU A 37 25.82 -5.47 -1.92
C LEU A 37 25.43 -6.52 -0.85
N GLY A 38 24.52 -7.44 -1.18
CA GLY A 38 24.19 -8.60 -0.34
C GLY A 38 23.13 -8.37 0.74
N PHE A 39 22.44 -7.22 0.77
CA PHE A 39 21.35 -7.00 1.73
C PHE A 39 19.97 -7.10 1.07
N LYS A 40 19.20 -8.11 1.50
CA LYS A 40 17.91 -8.46 0.88
C LYS A 40 16.78 -7.49 1.23
N ARG A 41 16.83 -6.89 2.42
CA ARG A 41 15.79 -5.98 2.92
C ARG A 41 16.39 -4.72 3.55
N TRP A 42 15.73 -3.59 3.29
CA TRP A 42 16.10 -2.32 3.90
C TRP A 42 15.84 -2.34 5.43
N PRO A 43 16.85 -2.03 6.27
CA PRO A 43 16.79 -2.29 7.72
C PRO A 43 15.95 -1.27 8.51
N HIS A 44 15.51 -0.17 7.90
CA HIS A 44 14.78 0.93 8.56
C HIS A 44 13.68 0.46 9.53
N ARG A 45 12.81 -0.47 9.10
CA ARG A 45 11.72 -0.98 9.94
C ARG A 45 12.23 -1.71 11.20
N LYS A 46 13.35 -2.43 11.10
CA LYS A 46 13.98 -3.12 12.24
C LYS A 46 14.59 -2.09 13.20
N LEU A 47 15.34 -1.13 12.67
CA LEU A 47 16.00 -0.08 13.45
C LEU A 47 14.99 0.81 14.18
N ASN A 48 13.95 1.28 13.47
CA ASN A 48 12.91 2.11 14.06
C ASN A 48 12.18 1.39 15.21
N SER A 49 11.90 0.10 15.05
CA SER A 49 11.28 -0.69 16.10
C SER A 49 12.17 -0.88 17.34
N LEU A 50 13.50 -0.92 17.18
CA LEU A 50 14.43 -0.95 18.31
C LEU A 50 14.54 0.42 18.97
N ASN A 51 14.65 1.50 18.19
CA ASN A 51 14.69 2.87 18.71
C ASN A 51 13.43 3.19 19.51
N LEU A 52 12.24 2.84 19.00
CA LEU A 52 10.99 3.03 19.71
C LEU A 52 10.96 2.24 21.03
N LEU A 53 11.42 0.98 21.02
CA LEU A 53 11.49 0.16 22.23
C LEU A 53 12.47 0.73 23.27
N ILE A 54 13.64 1.19 22.83
CA ILE A 54 14.63 1.83 23.70
C ILE A 54 14.05 3.12 24.29
N SER A 55 13.44 3.99 23.46
CA SER A 55 12.78 5.22 23.92
C SER A 55 11.70 4.91 24.95
N THR A 56 10.77 4.00 24.67
CA THR A 56 9.72 3.65 25.64
C THR A 56 10.29 3.18 26.98
N LEU A 57 11.33 2.34 26.96
CA LEU A 57 11.98 1.90 28.20
C LEU A 57 12.72 3.02 28.92
N GLN A 58 13.26 4.01 28.21
CA GLN A 58 13.89 5.17 28.82
C GLN A 58 12.86 6.12 29.43
N ASP A 59 11.80 6.45 28.67
CA ASP A 59 10.72 7.34 29.08
C ASP A 59 9.99 6.81 30.33
N ASP A 60 9.75 5.49 30.39
CA ASP A 60 9.12 4.84 31.55
C ASP A 60 10.01 4.91 32.84
N ASN A 61 11.30 5.25 32.70
CA ASN A 61 12.26 5.34 33.82
C ASN A 61 12.71 6.78 34.15
N GLU A 62 12.27 7.83 33.43
CA GLU A 62 12.69 9.22 33.69
C GLU A 62 12.20 9.78 35.06
N GLY A 63 11.46 9.00 35.85
CA GLY A 63 10.97 9.38 37.20
C GLY A 63 11.45 8.51 38.37
N ALA A 64 12.29 7.50 38.13
CA ALA A 64 12.82 6.60 39.16
C ALA A 64 14.30 6.24 38.86
N THR A 65 15.03 5.72 39.85
CA THR A 65 16.34 5.09 39.58
C THR A 65 16.12 3.94 38.59
N VAL A 66 16.76 4.02 37.41
CA VAL A 66 16.63 2.99 36.37
C VAL A 66 16.97 1.63 37.00
N ASP A 67 16.03 0.71 36.96
CA ASP A 67 16.23 -0.65 37.46
C ASP A 67 17.39 -1.30 36.70
N ASP A 68 18.35 -1.90 37.41
CA ASP A 68 19.59 -2.49 36.86
C ASP A 68 19.29 -3.47 35.70
N TYR A 69 18.19 -4.23 35.84
CA TYR A 69 17.72 -5.13 34.81
C TYR A 69 17.25 -4.40 33.52
N THR A 70 16.65 -3.21 33.65
CA THR A 70 16.26 -2.39 32.50
C THR A 70 17.46 -1.82 31.76
N GLU A 71 18.51 -1.40 32.48
CA GLU A 71 19.76 -0.96 31.85
C GLU A 71 20.43 -2.07 31.04
N VAL A 72 20.46 -3.29 31.57
CA VAL A 72 20.95 -4.48 30.86
C VAL A 72 20.16 -4.73 29.58
N ILE A 73 18.83 -4.61 29.64
CA ILE A 73 17.96 -4.74 28.46
C ILE A 73 18.27 -3.65 27.43
N ILE A 74 18.34 -2.38 27.84
CA ILE A 74 18.63 -1.25 26.95
C ILE A 74 19.99 -1.44 26.28
N THR A 75 21.01 -1.85 27.02
CA THR A 75 22.36 -2.11 26.51
C THR A 75 22.35 -3.20 25.46
N ARG A 76 21.66 -4.31 25.74
CA ARG A 76 21.47 -5.40 24.77
C ARG A 76 20.75 -4.93 23.50
N LEU A 77 19.69 -4.12 23.63
CA LEU A 77 18.94 -3.59 22.49
C LEU A 77 19.78 -2.63 21.63
N LYS A 78 20.63 -1.80 22.25
CA LYS A 78 21.59 -0.94 21.55
C LYS A 78 22.61 -1.76 20.76
N GLU A 79 23.11 -2.85 21.32
CA GLU A 79 24.01 -3.76 20.63
C GLU A 79 23.32 -4.49 19.47
N GLU A 80 22.09 -4.99 19.65
CA GLU A 80 21.33 -5.57 18.53
C GLU A 80 21.00 -4.53 17.44
N ARG A 81 20.83 -3.25 17.80
CA ARG A 81 20.70 -2.15 16.83
C ARG A 81 21.97 -1.98 16.01
N ARG A 82 23.14 -1.94 16.67
CA ARG A 82 24.46 -1.85 16.00
C ARG A 82 24.66 -3.00 15.01
N ARG A 83 24.33 -4.22 15.40
CA ARG A 83 24.42 -5.42 14.52
C ARG A 83 23.53 -5.32 13.28
N VAL A 84 22.33 -4.74 13.40
CA VAL A 84 21.45 -4.49 12.22
C VAL A 84 22.01 -3.40 11.31
N GLN A 85 22.67 -2.39 11.88
CA GLN A 85 23.30 -1.31 11.13
C GLN A 85 24.46 -1.84 10.27
N GLU A 86 25.28 -2.74 10.82
CA GLU A 86 26.41 -3.35 10.13
C GLU A 86 25.98 -4.45 9.14
N ASN A 87 24.97 -5.23 9.53
CA ASN A 87 24.39 -6.29 8.73
C ASN A 87 22.85 -6.17 8.71
N PRO A 88 22.28 -5.58 7.64
CA PRO A 88 20.82 -5.42 7.51
C PRO A 88 20.02 -6.73 7.61
N ASP A 89 20.64 -7.85 7.21
CA ASP A 89 20.02 -9.18 7.25
C ASP A 89 20.19 -9.90 8.61
N TYR A 90 20.78 -9.23 9.61
CA TYR A 90 20.89 -9.74 10.98
C TYR A 90 19.52 -10.18 11.54
N LYS A 91 19.54 -11.35 12.20
CA LYS A 91 18.38 -11.95 12.86
C LYS A 91 18.45 -11.68 14.35
N PHE A 92 17.41 -11.04 14.88
CA PHE A 92 17.27 -10.79 16.31
C PHE A 92 17.19 -12.09 17.13
N ALA A 93 17.65 -12.00 18.37
CA ALA A 93 17.45 -13.04 19.36
C ALA A 93 15.95 -13.22 19.67
N LEU A 94 15.56 -14.43 20.12
CA LEU A 94 14.16 -14.74 20.42
C LEU A 94 13.60 -13.84 21.52
N SER A 95 14.40 -13.52 22.54
CA SER A 95 14.01 -12.64 23.64
C SER A 95 13.73 -11.21 23.15
N THR A 96 14.56 -10.68 22.25
CA THR A 96 14.35 -9.36 21.63
C THR A 96 13.12 -9.34 20.73
N LYS A 97 12.85 -10.41 19.97
CA LYS A 97 11.60 -10.54 19.19
C LYS A 97 10.36 -10.53 20.10
N LYS A 98 10.42 -11.25 21.23
CA LYS A 98 9.32 -11.30 22.21
C LYS A 98 9.06 -9.91 22.82
N LEU A 99 10.11 -9.21 23.23
CA LEU A 99 10.02 -7.88 23.83
C LEU A 99 9.44 -6.86 22.83
N ARG A 100 9.93 -6.85 21.58
CA ARG A 100 9.38 -5.98 20.52
C ARG A 100 7.89 -6.22 20.28
N ARG A 101 7.45 -7.49 20.29
CA ARG A 101 6.03 -7.85 20.13
C ARG A 101 5.19 -7.37 21.31
N GLN A 102 5.68 -7.52 22.54
CA GLN A 102 5.00 -7.05 23.74
C GLN A 102 4.85 -5.53 23.72
N ASN A 103 5.93 -4.79 23.42
CA ASN A 103 5.87 -3.33 23.32
C ASN A 103 4.91 -2.86 22.21
N PHE A 104 4.95 -3.48 21.03
CA PHE A 104 4.00 -3.17 19.96
C PHE A 104 2.53 -3.34 20.42
N LYS A 105 2.23 -4.42 21.13
CA LYS A 105 0.88 -4.64 21.68
C LYS A 105 0.51 -3.61 22.74
N ALA A 106 1.45 -3.24 23.62
CA ALA A 106 1.22 -2.23 24.65
C ALA A 106 0.94 -0.85 24.03
N ILE A 107 1.77 -0.40 23.08
CA ILE A 107 1.57 0.85 22.34
C ILE A 107 0.25 0.82 21.58
N TYR A 108 -0.08 -0.29 20.91
CA TYR A 108 -1.35 -0.44 20.20
C TYR A 108 -2.55 -0.34 21.15
N LYS A 109 -2.49 -0.98 22.32
CA LYS A 109 -3.55 -0.92 23.33
C LYS A 109 -3.73 0.52 23.85
N ARG A 110 -2.65 1.20 24.22
CA ARG A 110 -2.67 2.62 24.66
C ARG A 110 -3.29 3.52 23.60
N LYS A 111 -2.90 3.38 22.33
CA LYS A 111 -3.49 4.13 21.21
C LYS A 111 -4.97 3.80 21.01
N LYS A 112 -5.36 2.54 21.14
CA LYS A 112 -6.77 2.13 21.04
C LYS A 112 -7.61 2.76 22.14
N GLU A 113 -7.13 2.79 23.37
CA GLU A 113 -7.83 3.40 24.52
C GLU A 113 -7.97 4.91 24.34
N LEU A 114 -6.90 5.60 23.93
CA LEU A 114 -6.95 7.03 23.59
C LEU A 114 -7.93 7.32 22.44
N ASN A 115 -7.85 6.53 21.36
CA ASN A 115 -8.77 6.68 20.24
C ASN A 115 -10.21 6.32 20.62
N LEU A 116 -10.42 5.34 21.50
CA LEU A 116 -11.75 4.98 22.00
C LEU A 116 -12.34 6.13 22.81
N ALA A 117 -11.56 6.76 23.69
CA ALA A 117 -11.98 7.93 24.45
C ALA A 117 -12.35 9.12 23.54
N LEU A 118 -11.63 9.32 22.43
CA LEU A 118 -11.97 10.31 21.41
C LEU A 118 -13.21 9.89 20.59
N ALA A 119 -13.33 8.61 20.25
CA ALA A 119 -14.38 8.04 19.41
C ALA A 119 -15.71 7.81 20.14
N THR A 120 -15.76 7.83 21.48
CA THR A 120 -17.02 7.87 22.26
C THR A 120 -17.91 9.07 21.93
N THR A 121 -17.46 9.98 21.07
CA THR A 121 -18.24 11.07 20.48
C THR A 121 -18.95 10.69 19.17
N PHE A 122 -18.64 9.54 18.56
CA PHE A 122 -19.21 9.02 17.31
C PHE A 122 -19.50 7.51 17.45
N GLU A 123 -20.76 7.16 17.67
CA GLU A 123 -21.21 5.77 17.76
C GLU A 123 -20.96 5.01 16.44
N ALA A 124 -20.16 3.93 16.51
CA ALA A 124 -19.84 3.10 15.35
C ALA A 124 -21.05 2.24 14.96
N ARG A 125 -21.35 2.18 13.65
CA ARG A 125 -22.50 1.43 13.16
C ARG A 125 -22.29 -0.10 13.32
N PRO A 126 -23.25 -0.85 13.87
CA PRO A 126 -23.20 -2.31 13.93
C PRO A 126 -23.15 -2.97 12.54
N LEU A 127 -22.36 -4.03 12.40
CA LEU A 127 -22.15 -4.71 11.10
C LEU A 127 -23.41 -5.37 10.52
N GLU A 128 -24.32 -5.81 11.38
CA GLU A 128 -25.58 -6.46 11.01
C GLU A 128 -26.54 -5.53 10.26
N SER A 129 -26.31 -4.22 10.32
CA SER A 129 -27.17 -3.22 9.68
C SER A 129 -26.83 -2.94 8.22
N ILE A 130 -25.67 -3.40 7.72
CA ILE A 130 -25.20 -3.07 6.37
C ILE A 130 -25.81 -4.05 5.37
N THR A 131 -26.57 -3.54 4.41
CA THR A 131 -27.15 -4.36 3.33
C THR A 131 -26.29 -4.32 2.07
N LYS A 132 -26.47 -5.33 1.21
CA LYS A 132 -25.80 -5.40 -0.10
C LYS A 132 -26.18 -4.19 -0.96
N GLU A 133 -27.45 -3.81 -0.94
CA GLU A 133 -28.02 -2.71 -1.71
C GLU A 133 -27.42 -1.36 -1.28
N GLU A 134 -27.17 -1.19 0.02
CA GLU A 134 -26.50 0.00 0.54
C GLU A 134 -25.05 0.10 0.05
N ILE A 135 -24.32 -1.03 0.04
CA ILE A 135 -22.91 -1.08 -0.41
C ILE A 135 -22.77 -0.73 -1.90
N VAL A 136 -23.69 -1.20 -2.74
CA VAL A 136 -23.66 -0.99 -4.20
C VAL A 136 -23.63 0.50 -4.56
N GLN A 137 -24.29 1.34 -3.76
CA GLN A 137 -24.32 2.80 -3.96
C GLN A 137 -22.92 3.41 -3.91
N TYR A 138 -21.98 2.79 -3.18
CA TYR A 138 -20.64 3.31 -2.96
C TYR A 138 -19.56 2.72 -3.89
N PHE A 139 -19.91 1.87 -4.87
CA PHE A 139 -18.92 1.28 -5.78
C PHE A 139 -18.12 2.28 -6.62
N HIS A 140 -18.66 3.49 -6.81
CA HIS A 140 -17.99 4.60 -7.46
C HIS A 140 -16.88 5.24 -6.60
N LEU A 141 -16.78 4.89 -5.32
CA LEU A 141 -15.76 5.39 -4.39
C LEU A 141 -14.67 4.35 -4.09
N PRO A 142 -13.47 4.78 -3.67
CA PRO A 142 -12.48 3.90 -3.06
C PRO A 142 -13.06 3.19 -1.83
N ILE A 143 -12.68 1.93 -1.62
CA ILE A 143 -13.18 1.12 -0.49
C ILE A 143 -12.93 1.76 0.88
N SER A 144 -11.85 2.55 1.01
CA SER A 144 -11.56 3.33 2.22
C SER A 144 -12.62 4.39 2.48
N GLU A 145 -13.00 5.12 1.45
CA GLU A 145 -14.00 6.19 1.55
C GLU A 145 -15.40 5.61 1.76
N ALA A 146 -15.75 4.53 1.06
CA ALA A 146 -17.00 3.81 1.29
C ALA A 146 -17.14 3.33 2.75
N ALA A 147 -16.07 2.76 3.32
CA ALA A 147 -16.05 2.33 4.71
C ALA A 147 -16.25 3.53 5.67
N SER A 148 -15.58 4.65 5.40
CA SER A 148 -15.74 5.89 6.18
C SER A 148 -17.17 6.46 6.08
N LYS A 149 -17.78 6.45 4.90
CA LYS A 149 -19.18 6.91 4.70
C LYS A 149 -20.19 6.04 5.45
N LEU A 150 -19.91 4.75 5.58
CA LEU A 150 -20.71 3.80 6.36
C LEU A 150 -20.37 3.81 7.86
N ASN A 151 -19.43 4.65 8.29
CA ASN A 151 -18.91 4.72 9.66
C ASN A 151 -18.42 3.35 10.20
N VAL A 152 -17.72 2.60 9.35
CA VAL A 152 -17.21 1.26 9.66
C VAL A 152 -15.70 1.23 9.40
N GLY A 153 -14.93 0.57 10.27
CA GLY A 153 -13.50 0.40 10.07
C GLY A 153 -13.18 -0.37 8.78
N LEU A 154 -12.21 0.09 7.99
CA LEU A 154 -11.87 -0.48 6.67
C LEU A 154 -11.67 -2.01 6.67
N SER A 155 -10.97 -2.56 7.65
CA SER A 155 -10.74 -4.01 7.75
C SER A 155 -12.03 -4.79 8.01
N VAL A 156 -12.92 -4.20 8.81
CA VAL A 156 -14.22 -4.76 9.16
C VAL A 156 -15.15 -4.69 7.96
N PHE A 157 -15.18 -3.55 7.26
CA PHE A 157 -15.92 -3.38 6.02
C PHE A 157 -15.46 -4.36 4.92
N LYS A 158 -14.14 -4.54 4.75
CA LYS A 158 -13.58 -5.56 3.84
C LYS A 158 -14.01 -6.98 4.21
N LYS A 159 -14.14 -7.29 5.51
CA LYS A 159 -14.63 -8.60 5.97
C LYS A 159 -16.11 -8.76 5.60
N CYS A 160 -16.95 -7.80 5.96
CA CYS A 160 -18.36 -7.75 5.59
C CYS A 160 -18.57 -7.92 4.07
N CYS A 161 -17.78 -7.20 3.26
CA CYS A 161 -17.83 -7.33 1.80
C CYS A 161 -17.52 -8.77 1.32
N ARG A 162 -16.49 -9.42 1.88
CA ARG A 162 -16.14 -10.80 1.53
C ARG A 162 -17.22 -11.79 1.96
N ASP A 163 -17.81 -11.58 3.13
CA ASP A 163 -18.88 -12.42 3.67
C ASP A 163 -20.15 -12.34 2.78
N MET A 164 -20.39 -11.18 2.15
CA MET A 164 -21.44 -10.96 1.14
C MET A 164 -21.06 -11.40 -0.29
N GLY A 165 -19.87 -11.99 -0.48
CA GLY A 165 -19.41 -12.50 -1.77
C GLY A 165 -18.59 -11.52 -2.64
N PHE A 166 -18.34 -10.30 -2.18
CA PHE A 166 -17.52 -9.31 -2.91
C PHE A 166 -16.03 -9.55 -2.67
N LYS A 167 -15.42 -10.43 -3.47
CA LYS A 167 -13.99 -10.73 -3.36
C LYS A 167 -13.10 -9.55 -3.74
N ARG A 168 -13.52 -8.75 -4.73
CA ARG A 168 -12.79 -7.57 -5.23
C ARG A 168 -13.71 -6.36 -5.28
N TRP A 169 -13.18 -5.22 -4.83
CA TRP A 169 -13.92 -3.96 -4.86
C TRP A 169 -13.92 -3.37 -6.29
N PRO A 170 -15.09 -3.09 -6.89
CA PRO A 170 -15.21 -2.82 -8.32
C PRO A 170 -14.70 -1.43 -8.76
N ASN A 171 -14.50 -0.50 -7.83
CA ASN A 171 -14.15 0.90 -8.11
C ASN A 171 -13.05 1.09 -9.16
N ARG A 172 -11.94 0.34 -9.05
CA ARG A 172 -10.82 0.47 -9.99
C ARG A 172 -11.23 0.16 -11.43
N THR A 173 -12.07 -0.86 -11.60
CA THR A 173 -12.56 -1.27 -12.91
C THR A 173 -13.57 -0.26 -13.44
N LEU A 174 -14.51 0.19 -12.58
CA LEU A 174 -15.52 1.20 -12.93
C LEU A 174 -14.86 2.52 -13.36
N ASN A 175 -13.93 3.06 -12.57
CA ASN A 175 -13.19 4.29 -12.89
C ASN A 175 -12.41 4.19 -14.21
N SER A 176 -11.89 3.00 -14.52
CA SER A 176 -11.18 2.76 -15.78
C SER A 176 -12.14 2.70 -16.98
N LEU A 177 -13.34 2.15 -16.82
CA LEU A 177 -14.38 2.16 -17.84
C LEU A 177 -14.90 3.58 -18.07
N ASP A 178 -15.18 4.32 -17.00
CA ASP A 178 -15.62 5.71 -17.07
C ASP A 178 -14.58 6.60 -17.75
N SER A 179 -13.30 6.45 -17.39
CA SER A 179 -12.20 7.16 -18.08
C SER A 179 -12.17 6.85 -19.59
N LEU A 180 -12.41 5.59 -19.97
CA LEU A 180 -12.38 5.17 -21.37
C LEU A 180 -13.59 5.73 -22.13
N VAL A 181 -14.79 5.65 -21.55
CA VAL A 181 -16.01 6.24 -22.11
C VAL A 181 -15.83 7.75 -22.30
N ASN A 182 -15.34 8.46 -21.27
CA ASN A 182 -15.08 9.89 -21.35
C ASN A 182 -14.03 10.23 -22.43
N THR A 183 -12.99 9.42 -22.58
CA THR A 183 -11.97 9.62 -23.64
C THR A 183 -12.60 9.47 -25.02
N LEU A 184 -13.40 8.42 -25.25
CA LEU A 184 -14.07 8.18 -26.52
C LEU A 184 -15.14 9.25 -26.82
N GLN A 185 -15.78 9.81 -25.80
CA GLN A 185 -16.72 10.92 -25.95
C GLN A 185 -16.00 12.24 -26.27
N ALA A 186 -14.88 12.53 -25.61
CA ALA A 186 -14.11 13.76 -25.80
C ALA A 186 -13.39 13.81 -27.16
N GLU A 187 -12.86 12.69 -27.65
CA GLU A 187 -12.19 12.61 -28.96
C GLU A 187 -13.15 12.88 -30.13
N ASN A 188 -14.46 12.88 -29.90
CA ASN A 188 -15.46 13.12 -30.94
C ASN A 188 -15.93 14.57 -31.09
N GLY A 189 -15.53 15.52 -30.21
CA GLY A 189 -15.67 16.97 -30.44
C GLY A 189 -17.02 17.52 -30.91
N GLY A 190 -18.14 16.79 -30.79
CA GLY A 190 -19.45 17.17 -31.33
C GLY A 190 -19.72 16.78 -32.80
N ALA A 191 -18.80 16.09 -33.49
CA ALA A 191 -19.06 15.49 -34.80
C ALA A 191 -19.90 14.20 -34.69
N THR A 192 -20.46 13.73 -35.80
CA THR A 192 -21.23 12.48 -35.84
C THR A 192 -20.33 11.32 -35.39
N VAL A 193 -20.50 10.87 -34.13
CA VAL A 193 -19.75 9.74 -33.58
C VAL A 193 -19.91 8.56 -34.52
N ASP A 194 -18.79 8.04 -35.02
CA ASP A 194 -18.77 6.87 -35.88
C ASP A 194 -19.55 5.71 -35.22
N ASN A 195 -20.31 4.96 -36.03
CA ASN A 195 -21.23 3.95 -35.53
C ASN A 195 -20.49 2.88 -34.70
N HIS A 196 -19.25 2.56 -35.08
CA HIS A 196 -18.41 1.63 -34.33
C HIS A 196 -18.05 2.17 -32.93
N THR A 197 -17.73 3.45 -32.83
CA THR A 197 -17.42 4.09 -31.54
C THR A 197 -18.65 4.15 -30.64
N LYS A 198 -19.85 4.40 -31.20
CA LYS A 198 -21.11 4.32 -30.44
C LYS A 198 -21.33 2.91 -29.89
N GLN A 199 -21.14 1.87 -30.71
CA GLN A 199 -21.27 0.47 -30.28
C GLN A 199 -20.27 0.12 -29.16
N ILE A 200 -19.02 0.58 -29.26
CA ILE A 200 -18.03 0.39 -28.20
C ILE A 200 -18.50 1.06 -26.90
N ILE A 201 -18.95 2.31 -26.95
CA ILE A 201 -19.43 3.04 -25.77
C ILE A 201 -20.63 2.31 -25.13
N THR A 202 -21.60 1.86 -25.94
CA THR A 202 -22.75 1.09 -25.46
C THR A 202 -22.31 -0.19 -24.77
N SER A 203 -21.42 -0.96 -25.41
CA SER A 203 -20.90 -2.21 -24.83
C SER A 203 -20.12 -1.98 -23.52
N LEU A 204 -19.38 -0.87 -23.40
CA LEU A 204 -18.67 -0.52 -22.16
C LEU A 204 -19.64 -0.12 -21.03
N LYS A 205 -20.75 0.57 -21.36
CA LYS A 205 -21.79 0.92 -20.39
C LYS A 205 -22.53 -0.32 -19.90
N GLU A 206 -22.89 -1.25 -20.79
CA GLU A 206 -23.49 -2.53 -20.40
C GLU A 206 -22.56 -3.33 -19.47
N GLU A 207 -21.27 -3.38 -19.78
CA GLU A 207 -20.30 -4.06 -18.95
C GLU A 207 -20.15 -3.41 -17.56
N LYS A 208 -20.29 -2.07 -17.50
CA LYS A 208 -20.34 -1.34 -16.22
C LYS A 208 -21.55 -1.77 -15.39
N MET A 209 -22.73 -1.89 -16.01
CA MET A 209 -23.94 -2.36 -15.34
C MET A 209 -23.73 -3.77 -14.77
N ARG A 210 -23.13 -4.69 -15.54
CA ARG A 210 -22.82 -6.06 -15.08
C ARG A 210 -21.94 -6.08 -13.84
N ILE A 211 -20.95 -5.18 -13.74
CA ILE A 211 -20.07 -5.08 -12.56
C ILE A 211 -20.80 -4.51 -11.34
N GLN A 212 -21.81 -3.65 -11.56
CA GLN A 212 -22.63 -3.13 -10.46
C GLN A 212 -23.58 -4.20 -9.90
N GLU A 213 -24.11 -5.07 -10.75
CA GLU A 213 -24.96 -6.21 -10.36
C GLU A 213 -24.13 -7.34 -9.72
N ASP A 214 -23.00 -7.69 -10.33
CA ASP A 214 -22.05 -8.69 -9.86
C ASP A 214 -20.64 -8.09 -9.74
N PRO A 215 -20.22 -7.72 -8.51
CA PRO A 215 -18.88 -7.16 -8.30
C PRO A 215 -17.73 -8.13 -8.55
N ASP A 216 -17.96 -9.46 -8.58
CA ASP A 216 -16.94 -10.45 -8.95
C ASP A 216 -16.89 -10.67 -10.49
N TYR A 217 -17.74 -9.96 -11.25
CA TYR A 217 -17.82 -10.08 -12.70
C TYR A 217 -16.48 -9.78 -13.39
N LYS A 218 -16.02 -10.75 -14.19
CA LYS A 218 -14.81 -10.63 -14.97
C LYS A 218 -15.12 -10.04 -16.34
N LEU A 219 -14.53 -8.87 -16.61
CA LEU A 219 -14.54 -8.25 -17.93
C LEU A 219 -14.16 -9.23 -19.05
N THR A 220 -14.85 -9.15 -20.19
CA THR A 220 -14.48 -10.00 -21.33
C THR A 220 -13.08 -9.65 -21.87
N PRO A 221 -12.37 -10.61 -22.50
CA PRO A 221 -11.04 -10.38 -23.06
C PRO A 221 -10.96 -9.20 -24.03
N THR A 222 -12.02 -8.98 -24.83
CA THR A 222 -12.12 -7.86 -25.77
C THR A 222 -12.07 -6.52 -25.04
N LYS A 223 -12.86 -6.35 -23.98
CA LYS A 223 -12.89 -5.10 -23.20
C LYS A 223 -11.59 -4.90 -22.43
N LYS A 224 -10.97 -5.97 -21.92
CA LYS A 224 -9.63 -5.91 -21.32
C LYS A 224 -8.58 -5.37 -22.30
N LYS A 225 -8.57 -5.85 -23.55
CA LYS A 225 -7.66 -5.37 -24.60
C LYS A 225 -7.87 -3.89 -24.90
N ILE A 226 -9.12 -3.44 -25.03
CA ILE A 226 -9.45 -2.02 -25.29
C ILE A 226 -8.94 -1.13 -24.14
N ARG A 227 -9.22 -1.51 -22.88
CA ARG A 227 -8.73 -0.80 -21.70
C ARG A 227 -7.20 -0.71 -21.66
N GLN A 228 -6.51 -1.82 -21.94
CA GLN A 228 -5.05 -1.86 -21.95
C GLN A 228 -4.46 -0.94 -23.04
N ARG A 229 -5.05 -0.94 -24.24
CA ARG A 229 -4.63 -0.06 -25.34
C ARG A 229 -4.79 1.41 -24.96
N ASN A 230 -5.93 1.79 -24.38
CA ASN A 230 -6.18 3.16 -23.92
C ASN A 230 -5.19 3.58 -22.81
N PHE A 231 -4.94 2.72 -21.82
CA PHE A 231 -3.95 2.99 -20.78
C PHE A 231 -2.55 3.24 -21.35
N LYS A 232 -2.09 2.38 -22.27
CA LYS A 232 -0.78 2.54 -22.94
C LYS A 232 -0.72 3.84 -23.74
N ALA A 233 -1.80 4.21 -24.44
CA ALA A 233 -1.87 5.47 -25.17
C ALA A 233 -1.77 6.68 -24.22
N ARG A 234 -2.54 6.70 -23.12
CA ARG A 234 -2.50 7.77 -22.10
C ARG A 234 -1.14 7.86 -21.41
N TYR A 235 -0.50 6.72 -21.12
CA TYR A 235 0.84 6.68 -20.56
C TYR A 235 1.87 7.29 -21.52
N LYS A 236 1.83 6.93 -22.81
CA LYS A 236 2.69 7.55 -23.84
C LYS A 236 2.45 9.06 -23.93
N ARG A 237 1.19 9.52 -24.00
CA ARG A 237 0.86 10.96 -24.02
C ARG A 237 1.48 11.70 -22.83
N ARG A 238 1.31 11.18 -21.60
CA ARG A 238 1.93 11.77 -20.39
C ARG A 238 3.45 11.75 -20.43
N LYS A 239 4.06 10.67 -20.91
CA LYS A 239 5.52 10.58 -21.03
C LYS A 239 6.07 11.64 -22.01
N HIS A 240 5.39 11.87 -23.13
CA HIS A 240 5.78 12.89 -24.11
C HIS A 240 5.55 14.31 -23.56
N LEU A 241 4.42 14.59 -22.89
CA LEU A 241 4.16 15.90 -22.26
C LEU A 241 5.15 16.23 -21.14
N ASN A 242 5.65 15.23 -20.42
CA ASN A 242 6.67 15.41 -19.38
C ASN A 242 8.10 15.58 -19.91
N LEU A 243 8.33 15.50 -21.24
CA LEU A 243 9.63 15.85 -21.84
C LEU A 243 9.78 17.37 -22.10
N ASP A 244 8.69 18.14 -22.13
CA ASP A 244 8.69 19.56 -22.53
C ASP A 244 8.70 20.55 -21.35
N ALA A 245 8.76 20.10 -20.09
CA ALA A 245 8.80 20.96 -18.92
C ALA A 245 10.11 20.81 -18.14
N THR A 246 11.07 21.69 -18.44
CA THR A 246 12.18 21.99 -17.53
C THR A 246 11.62 22.73 -16.31
N THR A 247 11.16 22.02 -15.28
CA THR A 247 10.85 22.62 -13.97
C THR A 247 10.89 21.55 -12.87
N PRO A 248 11.42 21.85 -11.66
CA PRO A 248 11.87 20.84 -10.68
C PRO A 248 10.78 19.91 -10.11
N LEU A 249 11.22 18.69 -9.81
CA LEU A 249 10.49 17.43 -9.57
C LEU A 249 9.63 17.32 -8.28
N ASP A 250 9.06 18.40 -7.73
CA ASP A 250 8.34 18.32 -6.43
C ASP A 250 6.81 18.51 -6.46
N VAL A 251 6.17 18.58 -7.64
CA VAL A 251 4.71 18.86 -7.70
C VAL A 251 3.91 17.84 -8.54
N ILE A 252 4.17 16.52 -8.44
CA ILE A 252 3.24 15.50 -9.00
C ILE A 252 3.14 14.20 -8.15
N TYR A 253 3.38 14.24 -6.85
CA TYR A 253 3.14 13.05 -6.00
C TYR A 253 2.33 13.37 -4.74
N PRO A 254 1.02 13.10 -4.72
CA PRO A 254 0.37 12.59 -3.53
C PRO A 254 0.82 11.13 -3.36
N THR A 255 1.73 10.89 -2.43
CA THR A 255 2.20 9.56 -2.04
C THR A 255 1.14 8.85 -1.22
N ASP A 256 0.20 8.17 -1.89
CA ASP A 256 -0.52 7.07 -1.25
C ASP A 256 0.22 5.77 -1.57
N ASN A 257 1.11 5.39 -0.64
CA ASN A 257 1.68 4.05 -0.53
C ASN A 257 0.54 3.03 -0.38
N THR A 258 0.00 2.53 -1.50
CA THR A 258 -0.78 1.29 -1.54
C THR A 258 -0.04 0.27 -2.38
N ASP A 259 0.77 -0.51 -1.65
CA ASP A 259 1.43 -1.74 -2.04
C ASP A 259 0.54 -2.60 -2.96
N SER A 260 0.96 -2.80 -4.20
CA SER A 260 0.42 -3.80 -5.14
C SER A 260 1.51 -4.08 -6.18
N GLU A 261 2.61 -4.70 -5.73
CA GLU A 261 3.45 -5.50 -6.63
C GLU A 261 2.59 -6.71 -7.06
N GLU A 262 1.93 -6.65 -8.22
CA GLU A 262 1.56 -7.86 -8.97
C GLU A 262 2.84 -8.37 -9.63
N ILE A 263 3.50 -9.30 -8.96
CA ILE A 263 4.44 -10.23 -9.58
C ILE A 263 3.58 -11.31 -10.22
N ASP A 264 3.42 -11.25 -11.54
CA ASP A 264 2.99 -12.40 -12.33
C ASP A 264 4.15 -13.41 -12.33
N GLY A 265 4.00 -14.45 -11.53
CA GLY A 265 4.86 -15.62 -11.48
C GLY A 265 3.98 -16.87 -11.44
N ASP A 266 3.72 -17.40 -12.63
CA ASP A 266 3.14 -18.71 -12.87
C ASP A 266 3.99 -19.78 -12.17
N TYR A 267 3.47 -20.37 -11.10
CA TYR A 267 3.97 -21.63 -10.56
C TYR A 267 2.83 -22.63 -10.63
N GLY A 268 2.85 -23.39 -11.73
CA GLY A 268 2.10 -24.62 -11.89
C GLY A 268 2.37 -25.56 -10.72
N SER A 269 1.28 -26.09 -10.21
CA SER A 269 1.23 -27.14 -9.21
C SER A 269 1.44 -28.47 -9.93
N ASP A 270 2.67 -28.95 -10.03
CA ASP A 270 2.92 -30.37 -10.29
C ASP A 270 3.21 -31.04 -8.94
N ASN A 271 2.14 -31.64 -8.44
CA ASN A 271 2.18 -32.64 -7.39
C ASN A 271 2.50 -33.96 -8.09
N ASP A 272 3.75 -34.41 -8.00
CA ASP A 272 4.07 -35.82 -8.23
C ASP A 272 4.77 -36.37 -6.99
N SER A 273 4.07 -37.32 -6.37
CA SER A 273 4.59 -38.29 -5.43
C SER A 273 5.79 -39.03 -6.03
N LEU A 274 6.79 -39.37 -5.21
CA LEU A 274 7.22 -40.74 -4.91
C LEU A 274 8.57 -40.72 -4.18
N GLU A 275 8.58 -41.48 -3.08
CA GLU A 275 9.71 -41.98 -2.25
C GLU A 275 10.61 -40.99 -1.49
#